data_AF-A0A8T6U7D0-F1
#
_entry.id   AF-A0A8T6U7D0-F1
#
_cell.length_a   1.000
_cell.length_b   1.000
_cell.length_c   1.000
_cell.angle_alpha   90.00
_cell.angle_beta   90.00
_cell.angle_gamma   90.00
#
_symmetry.space_group_name_H-M   'P 1'
#
loop_
_entity.id
_entity.type
_entity.pdbx_description
1 polymer ?
#
loop_
_entity_poly.entity_id
_entity_poly.type
_entity_poly.pdbx_seq_one_letter_code
_entity_poly.pdbx_strand_id
1 'polypeptide(L)'
;MGYVFKEKEIPGTFNEERAEELGIPPSPLRGKLKKGKSIVLANGRRIDPEEVVGPPRKGRKVVYTSDTRPTEHTISNSEGASLLIHDGAFLSEHLEQAKKKFHSTIKEAVTIAKRAKVNTLALVHFS
;
A
#
# COMPACT_ATOMS: atom_id res chain seq x y z
N MET A 1 -7.26 -18.06 -7.01
CA MET A 1 -7.72 -17.11 -5.96
C MET A 1 -6.64 -16.04 -5.76
N GLY A 2 -6.98 -14.88 -5.19
CA GLY A 2 -6.00 -13.84 -4.89
C GLY A 2 -6.37 -13.07 -3.63
N TYR A 3 -5.36 -12.50 -2.98
CA TYR A 3 -5.49 -11.76 -1.73
C TYR A 3 -4.88 -10.37 -1.90
N VAL A 4 -5.57 -9.36 -1.35
CA VAL A 4 -5.09 -7.99 -1.29
C VAL A 4 -4.85 -7.64 0.18
N PHE A 5 -3.59 -7.41 0.52
CA PHE A 5 -3.19 -6.91 1.83
C PHE A 5 -2.98 -5.40 1.69
N LYS A 6 -3.84 -4.62 2.34
CA LYS A 6 -3.78 -3.16 2.33
C LYS A 6 -3.59 -2.66 3.74
N GLU A 7 -2.44 -2.04 4.00
CA GLU A 7 -2.26 -1.28 5.23
C GLU A 7 -3.17 -0.06 5.23
N LYS A 8 -3.67 0.30 6.42
CA LYS A 8 -4.35 1.57 6.62
C LYS A 8 -3.36 2.70 6.36
N GLU A 9 -3.88 3.88 6.04
CA GLU A 9 -3.05 5.08 5.98
C GLU A 9 -2.36 5.30 7.32
N ILE A 10 -1.08 5.65 7.24
CA ILE A 10 -0.25 5.86 8.40
C ILE A 10 -0.35 7.35 8.74
N PRO A 11 -0.75 7.72 9.97
CA PRO A 11 -0.75 9.12 10.38
C PRO A 11 0.60 9.78 10.13
N GLY A 12 0.58 11.08 9.85
CA GLY A 12 1.80 11.84 9.65
C GLY A 12 2.70 11.86 10.89
N THR A 13 3.95 12.25 10.69
CA THR A 13 4.90 12.40 11.78
C THR A 13 4.50 13.58 12.66
N PHE A 14 4.51 13.39 13.97
CA PHE A 14 4.29 14.47 14.93
C PHE A 14 5.56 15.30 15.09
N ASN A 15 5.44 16.60 14.96
CA ASN A 15 6.53 17.56 15.12
C ASN A 15 6.58 18.02 16.59
N GLU A 16 7.58 17.53 17.32
CA GLU A 16 7.75 17.83 18.75
C GLU A 16 8.15 19.28 19.00
N GLU A 17 9.08 19.81 18.19
CA GLU A 17 9.55 21.20 18.25
C GLU A 17 8.38 22.17 18.05
N ARG A 18 7.57 21.94 17.01
CA ARG A 18 6.38 22.76 16.74
C ARG A 18 5.35 22.68 17.87
N ALA A 19 5.19 21.51 18.48
CA ALA A 19 4.29 21.35 19.62
C ALA A 19 4.77 22.13 20.86
N GLU A 20 6.08 22.23 21.07
CA GLU A 20 6.67 23.01 22.15
C GLU A 20 6.54 24.52 21.92
N GLU A 21 6.80 24.99 20.69
CA GLU A 21 6.57 26.39 20.29
C GLU A 21 5.11 26.82 20.52
N LEU A 22 4.17 25.91 20.29
CA LEU A 22 2.73 26.13 20.49
C LEU A 22 2.28 25.96 21.95
N GLY A 23 3.20 25.64 22.86
CA GLY A 23 2.90 25.45 24.28
C GLY A 23 2.07 24.21 24.58
N ILE A 24 2.15 23.17 23.75
CA ILE A 24 1.42 21.91 23.94
C ILE A 24 2.19 21.01 24.91
N PRO A 25 1.69 20.78 26.13
CA PRO A 25 2.43 20.01 27.14
C PRO A 25 2.57 18.54 26.72
N PRO A 26 3.63 17.84 27.18
CA PRO A 26 3.82 16.39 26.98
C PRO A 26 2.76 15.61 27.77
N SER A 27 1.57 15.53 27.20
CA SER A 27 0.34 15.06 27.83
C SER A 27 -0.47 14.21 26.87
N PRO A 28 -1.54 13.53 27.34
CA PRO A 28 -2.46 12.79 26.46
C PRO A 28 -3.05 13.63 25.32
N LEU A 29 -2.98 14.97 25.39
CA LEU A 29 -3.38 15.88 24.32
C LEU A 29 -2.58 15.67 23.02
N ARG A 30 -1.26 15.43 23.10
CA ARG A 30 -0.43 15.11 21.92
C ARG A 30 -0.91 13.83 21.23
N GLY A 31 -1.36 12.84 22.02
CA GLY A 31 -1.95 11.60 21.51
C GLY A 31 -3.31 11.80 20.82
N LYS A 32 -4.11 12.80 21.24
CA LYS A 32 -5.35 13.18 20.54
C LYS A 32 -5.04 13.79 19.17
N LEU A 33 -4.05 14.68 19.10
CA LEU A 33 -3.60 15.29 17.84
C LEU A 33 -3.07 14.22 16.86
N LYS A 34 -2.22 13.29 17.32
CA LYS A 34 -1.77 12.13 16.51
C LYS A 34 -2.91 11.27 15.97
N LYS A 35 -4.09 11.27 16.63
CA LYS A 35 -5.30 10.56 16.21
C LYS A 35 -6.25 11.42 15.36
N GLY A 36 -5.82 12.60 14.92
CA GLY A 36 -6.64 13.50 14.11
C GLY A 36 -7.72 14.24 14.90
N LYS A 37 -7.56 14.39 16.22
CA LYS A 37 -8.51 15.13 17.07
C LYS A 37 -7.90 16.45 17.53
N SER A 38 -8.59 17.55 17.24
CA SER A 38 -8.26 18.87 17.76
C SER A 38 -8.33 18.92 19.29
N ILE A 39 -7.54 19.80 19.89
CA ILE A 39 -7.50 20.03 21.33
C ILE A 39 -7.73 21.51 21.65
N VAL A 40 -8.07 21.80 22.90
CA VAL A 40 -8.10 23.16 23.45
C VAL A 40 -7.11 23.21 24.60
N LEU A 41 -6.20 24.17 24.56
CA LEU A 41 -5.21 24.42 25.61
C LEU A 41 -5.82 25.18 26.78
N ALA A 42 -5.12 25.21 27.92
CA ALA A 42 -5.60 25.91 29.12
C ALA A 42 -5.80 27.43 28.90
N ASN A 43 -5.09 28.02 27.95
CA ASN A 43 -5.25 29.42 27.54
C ASN A 43 -6.45 29.65 26.59
N GLY A 44 -7.27 28.63 26.33
CA GLY A 44 -8.43 28.69 25.44
C GLY A 44 -8.11 28.54 23.95
N ARG A 45 -6.82 28.47 23.55
CA ARG A 45 -6.44 28.29 22.14
C ARG A 45 -6.79 26.88 21.67
N ARG A 46 -7.50 26.78 20.54
CA ARG A 46 -7.70 25.53 19.81
C ARG A 46 -6.47 25.24 18.95
N ILE A 47 -6.03 23.98 18.97
CA ILE A 47 -4.97 23.46 18.09
C ILE A 47 -5.54 22.32 17.27
N ASP A 48 -5.39 22.41 15.95
CA ASP A 48 -5.78 21.36 15.02
C ASP A 48 -4.58 20.42 14.71
N PRO A 49 -4.82 19.13 14.40
CA PRO A 49 -3.75 18.16 14.14
C PRO A 49 -2.75 18.62 13.10
N GLU A 50 -3.19 19.28 12.03
CA GLU A 50 -2.39 19.70 10.89
C GLU A 50 -1.33 20.75 11.25
N GLU A 51 -1.48 21.44 12.40
CA GLU A 51 -0.47 22.39 12.89
C GLU A 51 0.79 21.68 13.42
N VAL A 52 0.69 20.40 13.81
CA VAL A 52 1.79 19.64 14.44
C VAL A 52 1.97 18.23 13.92
N VAL A 53 1.06 17.72 13.10
CA VAL A 53 1.13 16.40 12.47
C VAL A 53 1.26 16.62 10.97
N GLY A 54 2.33 16.07 10.38
CA GLY A 54 2.54 16.12 8.94
C GLY A 54 1.43 15.42 8.14
N PRO A 55 1.49 15.45 6.80
CA PRO A 55 0.52 14.76 5.98
C PRO A 55 0.56 13.24 6.23
N PRO A 56 -0.59 12.54 6.12
CA PRO A 56 -0.62 11.09 6.22
C PRO A 56 0.21 10.46 5.10
N ARG A 57 0.80 9.31 5.39
CA ARG A 57 1.56 8.53 4.41
C ARG A 57 0.72 7.35 3.95
N LYS A 58 0.74 7.10 2.64
CA LYS A 58 0.02 5.98 2.04
C LYS A 58 0.55 4.66 2.62
N GLY A 59 -0.36 3.83 3.13
CA GLY A 59 -0.04 2.48 3.56
C GLY A 59 0.42 1.60 2.38
N ARG A 60 1.20 0.56 2.66
CA ARG A 60 1.62 -0.37 1.62
C ARG A 60 0.45 -1.22 1.15
N LYS A 61 0.50 -1.60 -0.12
CA LYS A 61 -0.45 -2.54 -0.74
C LYS A 61 0.34 -3.69 -1.35
N VAL A 62 0.08 -4.90 -0.88
CA VAL A 62 0.65 -6.13 -1.42
C VAL A 62 -0.47 -6.97 -1.99
N VAL A 63 -0.29 -7.45 -3.22
CA VAL A 63 -1.22 -8.35 -3.87
C VAL A 63 -0.53 -9.68 -4.12
N TYR A 64 -1.18 -10.76 -3.72
CA TYR A 64 -0.73 -12.12 -3.99
C TYR A 64 -1.80 -12.84 -4.81
N THR A 65 -1.40 -13.47 -5.90
CA THR A 65 -2.27 -14.37 -6.65
C THR A 65 -1.74 -15.79 -6.57
N SER A 66 -2.63 -16.76 -6.46
CA SER A 66 -2.31 -18.14 -6.81
C SER A 66 -2.12 -18.28 -8.33
N ASP A 67 -1.88 -19.52 -8.75
CA ASP A 67 -1.94 -20.00 -10.13
C ASP A 67 -3.16 -19.43 -10.82
N THR A 68 -2.92 -18.74 -11.92
CA THR A 68 -3.97 -18.05 -12.63
C THR A 68 -3.53 -17.68 -14.03
N ARG A 69 -4.48 -17.70 -14.96
CA ARG A 69 -4.31 -17.04 -16.25
C ARG A 69 -4.38 -15.52 -16.10
N PRO A 70 -3.81 -14.77 -17.04
CA PRO A 70 -3.89 -13.32 -17.02
C PRO A 70 -5.34 -12.85 -17.03
N THR A 71 -5.70 -11.93 -16.13
CA THR A 71 -7.08 -11.45 -15.98
C THR A 71 -7.12 -9.98 -15.57
N GLU A 72 -8.14 -9.26 -16.05
CA GLU A 72 -8.38 -7.86 -15.71
C GLU A 72 -8.60 -7.66 -14.20
N HIS A 73 -9.12 -8.68 -13.51
CA HIS A 73 -9.26 -8.64 -12.05
C HIS A 73 -7.92 -8.50 -11.35
N THR A 74 -6.86 -9.13 -11.85
CA THR A 74 -5.52 -8.98 -11.27
C THR A 74 -5.02 -7.56 -11.46
N ILE A 75 -5.31 -6.94 -12.62
CA ILE A 75 -4.88 -5.58 -12.93
C ILE A 75 -5.58 -4.58 -12.01
N SER A 76 -6.92 -4.61 -11.94
CA SER A 76 -7.70 -3.69 -11.11
C SER A 76 -7.37 -3.84 -9.62
N ASN A 77 -7.23 -5.07 -9.13
CA ASN A 77 -6.87 -5.30 -7.73
C ASN A 77 -5.41 -4.96 -7.42
N SER A 78 -4.51 -4.99 -8.40
CA SER A 78 -3.09 -4.67 -8.21
C SER A 78 -2.75 -3.21 -8.48
N GLU A 79 -3.71 -2.37 -8.87
CA GLU A 79 -3.43 -1.00 -9.27
C GLU A 79 -2.66 -0.22 -8.18
N GLY A 80 -1.50 0.31 -8.55
CA GLY A 80 -0.60 1.07 -7.68
C GLY A 80 -0.08 0.29 -6.47
N ALA A 81 -0.07 -1.04 -6.53
CA ALA A 81 0.45 -1.88 -5.45
C ALA A 81 1.97 -1.67 -5.27
N SER A 82 2.40 -1.70 -4.01
CA SER A 82 3.83 -1.69 -3.66
C SER A 82 4.51 -2.99 -4.11
N LEU A 83 3.79 -4.11 -4.05
CA LEU A 83 4.28 -5.42 -4.49
C LEU A 83 3.13 -6.24 -5.07
N LEU A 84 3.34 -6.81 -6.25
CA LEU A 84 2.53 -7.88 -6.81
C LEU A 84 3.36 -9.17 -6.84
N ILE A 85 2.90 -10.20 -6.13
CA ILE A 85 3.44 -11.56 -6.17
C ILE A 85 2.52 -12.37 -7.09
N HIS A 86 3.02 -12.76 -8.25
CA HIS A 86 2.19 -13.30 -9.33
C HIS A 86 2.79 -14.56 -9.96
N ASP A 87 1.88 -15.40 -10.45
CA ASP A 87 2.22 -16.58 -11.24
C ASP A 87 2.97 -16.16 -12.51
N GLY A 88 4.09 -16.84 -12.75
CA GLY A 88 4.93 -16.67 -13.93
C GLY A 88 5.65 -17.96 -14.27
N ALA A 89 4.97 -19.10 -14.08
CA ALA A 89 5.54 -20.43 -14.14
C ALA A 89 6.26 -20.78 -15.46
N PHE A 90 5.86 -20.18 -16.57
CA PHE A 90 6.32 -20.54 -17.90
C PHE A 90 7.08 -19.41 -18.62
N LEU A 91 8.11 -19.78 -19.39
CA LEU A 91 8.68 -18.91 -20.42
C LEU A 91 7.66 -18.65 -21.54
N SER A 92 7.87 -17.56 -22.30
CA SER A 92 6.93 -17.14 -23.35
C SER A 92 6.76 -18.20 -24.46
N GLU A 93 7.78 -19.01 -24.70
CA GLU A 93 7.78 -20.10 -25.69
C GLU A 93 6.84 -21.25 -25.30
N HIS A 94 6.50 -21.38 -24.02
CA HIS A 94 5.62 -22.43 -23.49
C HIS A 94 4.19 -21.93 -23.26
N LEU A 95 3.74 -20.92 -24.00
CA LEU A 95 2.41 -20.31 -23.85
C LEU A 95 1.26 -21.34 -23.90
N GLU A 96 1.31 -22.28 -24.83
CA GLU A 96 0.26 -23.30 -24.95
C GLU A 96 0.22 -24.25 -23.76
N GLN A 97 1.38 -24.57 -23.18
CA GLN A 97 1.45 -25.36 -21.95
C GLN A 97 0.92 -24.56 -20.75
N ALA A 98 1.26 -23.28 -20.66
CA ALA A 98 0.76 -22.37 -19.64
C ALA A 98 -0.77 -22.27 -19.70
N LYS A 99 -1.35 -22.11 -20.89
CA LYS A 99 -2.81 -22.11 -21.11
C LYS A 99 -3.44 -23.43 -20.67
N LYS A 100 -2.89 -24.57 -21.12
CA LYS A 100 -3.42 -25.90 -20.81
C LYS A 100 -3.43 -26.19 -19.30
N LYS A 101 -2.42 -25.71 -18.58
CA LYS A 101 -2.30 -25.86 -17.13
C LYS A 101 -2.89 -24.69 -16.33
N PHE A 102 -3.52 -23.72 -16.99
CA PHE A 102 -4.12 -22.54 -16.37
C PHE A 102 -3.14 -21.62 -15.59
N HIS A 103 -1.88 -21.59 -16.02
CA HIS A 103 -0.82 -20.72 -15.47
C HIS A 103 -0.49 -19.54 -16.38
N SER A 104 0.16 -18.53 -15.83
CA SER A 104 0.69 -17.39 -16.58
C SER A 104 2.13 -17.61 -17.04
N THR A 105 2.46 -17.02 -18.19
CA THR A 105 3.86 -16.85 -18.60
C THR A 105 4.49 -15.63 -17.93
N ILE A 106 5.82 -15.58 -17.84
CA ILE A 106 6.56 -14.40 -17.36
C ILE A 106 6.16 -13.13 -18.13
N LYS A 107 6.02 -13.21 -19.46
CA LYS A 107 5.65 -12.05 -20.29
C LYS A 107 4.26 -11.53 -19.97
N GLU A 108 3.32 -12.43 -19.71
CA GLU A 108 1.96 -12.05 -19.32
C GLU A 108 1.94 -11.43 -17.92
N ALA A 109 2.68 -12.01 -16.97
CA ALA A 109 2.82 -11.48 -15.62
C ALA A 109 3.40 -10.05 -15.61
N VAL A 110 4.47 -9.82 -16.39
CA VAL A 110 5.07 -8.49 -16.58
C VAL A 110 4.08 -7.53 -17.23
N THR A 111 3.27 -7.99 -18.17
CA THR A 111 2.25 -7.16 -18.84
C THR A 111 1.18 -6.71 -17.84
N ILE A 112 0.70 -7.60 -16.98
CA ILE A 112 -0.23 -7.27 -15.90
C ILE A 112 0.38 -6.24 -14.96
N ALA A 113 1.59 -6.49 -14.47
CA ALA A 113 2.29 -5.61 -13.54
C ALA A 113 2.45 -4.19 -14.09
N LYS A 114 2.87 -4.07 -15.37
CA LYS A 114 2.99 -2.77 -16.05
C LYS A 114 1.65 -2.06 -16.17
N ARG A 115 0.60 -2.76 -16.60
CA ARG A 115 -0.76 -2.18 -16.74
C ARG A 115 -1.31 -1.71 -15.39
N ALA A 116 -1.05 -2.46 -14.33
CA ALA A 116 -1.44 -2.12 -12.96
C ALA A 116 -0.52 -1.06 -12.31
N LYS A 117 0.56 -0.63 -12.97
CA LYS A 117 1.54 0.34 -12.42
C LYS A 117 2.04 -0.07 -11.04
N VAL A 118 2.32 -1.36 -10.86
CA VAL A 118 2.90 -1.86 -9.59
C VAL A 118 4.34 -1.39 -9.48
N ASN A 119 4.79 -1.12 -8.24
CA ASN A 119 6.17 -0.72 -8.00
C ASN A 119 7.13 -1.90 -8.19
N THR A 120 6.77 -3.06 -7.64
CA THR A 120 7.59 -4.28 -7.70
C THR A 120 6.74 -5.48 -8.11
N LEU A 121 7.26 -6.30 -9.03
CA LEU A 121 6.72 -7.61 -9.38
C LEU A 121 7.66 -8.70 -8.84
N ALA A 122 7.12 -9.63 -8.06
CA ALA A 122 7.79 -10.88 -7.68
C ALA A 122 7.14 -12.03 -8.46
N LEU A 123 7.94 -12.73 -9.26
CA LEU A 123 7.52 -13.92 -9.98
C LEU A 123 7.69 -15.14 -9.07
N VAL A 124 6.66 -15.97 -9.01
CA VAL A 124 6.67 -17.22 -8.24
C VAL A 124 6.22 -18.39 -9.11
N HIS A 125 6.31 -19.59 -8.54
CA HIS A 125 5.84 -20.84 -9.14
C HIS A 125 6.58 -21.27 -10.41
N PHE A 126 7.91 -21.15 -10.43
CA PHE A 126 8.73 -21.65 -11.53
C PHE A 126 8.55 -23.15 -11.74
N SER A 127 8.25 -23.56 -12.99
CA SER A 127 8.13 -24.96 -13.42
C SER A 127 9.41 -25.48 -14.05
#